data_AF-A0A315VZF8-F1
#
_entry.id   AF-A0A315VZF8-F1
#
_cell.length_a   1.000
_cell.length_b   1.000
_cell.length_c   1.000
_cell.angle_alpha   90.00
_cell.angle_beta   90.00
_cell.angle_gamma   90.00
#
_symmetry.space_group_name_H-M   'P 1'
#
loop_
_entity.id
_entity.type
_entity.pdbx_description
1 polymer ?
#
loop_
_entity_poly.entity_id
_entity_poly.type
_entity_poly.pdbx_seq_one_letter_code
_entity_poly.pdbx_strand_id
1 'polypeptide(L)'
;MSESLDFCEPFQDSKAAYVLSNVAEVVERVLMFIPTKSLLQVARLWRNCARRVLRTQQHLTWVSASGPSTTELHSFCSILAEEVEKVFLLPKTVLMMVDCEALTGQAYCYEQSKAKKSRQCMSTAEELNQIFPKGCDIVGIATPGIVLTPTGSWTGAPKEYQEGEAGFAVMLPNTDGVHIKPFHFCKKTISLSAMKEAGLVDNPELRVVVMFIYEAYKSGGARFLSQILEPLTNSKALIAGGLVEGVFSPHRDW
;
A
#
# COMPACT_ATOMS: atom_id res chain seq x y z
N MET A 1 1.71 -77.54 -26.11
CA MET A 1 1.11 -76.37 -26.81
C MET A 1 -0.18 -76.05 -26.07
N SER A 2 -0.51 -74.86 -25.63
CA SER A 2 0.14 -73.56 -25.61
C SER A 2 -0.56 -72.72 -24.53
N GLU A 3 0.23 -71.82 -23.96
CA GLU A 3 -0.05 -70.80 -22.94
C GLU A 3 -1.39 -70.07 -23.05
N SER A 4 -1.98 -69.75 -21.89
CA SER A 4 -2.89 -68.62 -21.72
C SER A 4 -2.44 -67.80 -20.50
N LEU A 5 -1.71 -66.72 -20.77
CA LEU A 5 -1.33 -65.68 -19.82
C LEU A 5 -1.74 -64.34 -20.44
N ASP A 6 -2.99 -63.94 -20.22
CA ASP A 6 -3.41 -62.55 -20.37
C ASP A 6 -3.01 -61.81 -19.09
N PHE A 7 -1.83 -61.20 -19.10
CA PHE A 7 -1.50 -60.12 -18.18
C PHE A 7 -1.82 -58.79 -18.85
N CYS A 8 -2.96 -58.25 -18.46
CA CYS A 8 -3.29 -56.84 -18.62
C CYS A 8 -2.24 -56.05 -17.82
N GLU A 9 -1.39 -55.26 -18.48
CA GLU A 9 -0.52 -54.27 -17.81
C GLU A 9 -1.31 -52.98 -17.54
N PRO A 10 -1.39 -52.52 -16.28
CA PRO A 10 -1.67 -51.12 -15.99
C PRO A 10 -0.43 -50.44 -15.37
N PHE A 11 -0.37 -49.12 -15.50
CA PHE A 11 0.50 -48.19 -14.76
C PHE A 11 1.91 -47.88 -15.32
N GLN A 12 1.96 -47.07 -16.40
CA GLN A 12 3.13 -46.20 -16.67
C GLN A 12 2.95 -44.73 -16.19
N ASP A 13 1.78 -44.33 -15.69
CA ASP A 13 1.52 -42.94 -15.27
C ASP A 13 2.15 -42.51 -13.92
N SER A 14 2.78 -43.42 -13.17
CA SER A 14 3.21 -43.16 -11.79
C SER A 14 4.54 -42.39 -11.65
N LYS A 15 5.56 -42.74 -12.46
CA LYS A 15 6.91 -42.15 -12.31
C LYS A 15 6.98 -40.71 -12.80
N ALA A 16 6.33 -40.39 -13.91
CA ALA A 16 6.32 -39.02 -14.45
C ALA A 16 5.61 -38.06 -13.50
N ALA A 17 4.45 -38.45 -12.95
CA ALA A 17 3.73 -37.65 -11.96
C ALA A 17 4.56 -37.42 -10.68
N TYR A 18 5.26 -38.45 -10.19
CA TYR A 18 6.13 -38.36 -9.00
C TYR A 18 7.37 -37.47 -9.22
N VAL A 19 8.01 -37.56 -10.39
CA VAL A 19 9.15 -36.69 -10.74
C VAL A 19 8.66 -35.24 -10.91
N LEU A 20 7.51 -35.04 -11.56
CA LEU A 20 6.92 -33.72 -11.74
C LEU A 20 6.43 -33.11 -10.43
N SER A 21 5.94 -33.90 -9.47
CA SER A 21 5.58 -33.39 -8.13
C SER A 21 6.81 -32.95 -7.35
N ASN A 22 7.93 -33.69 -7.43
CA ASN A 22 9.19 -33.27 -6.81
C ASN A 22 9.75 -31.99 -7.45
N VAL A 23 9.74 -31.89 -8.79
CA VAL A 23 10.19 -30.67 -9.47
C VAL A 23 9.27 -29.49 -9.17
N ALA A 24 7.95 -29.70 -9.15
CA ALA A 24 7.00 -28.65 -8.81
C ALA A 24 7.16 -28.17 -7.36
N GLU A 25 7.38 -29.07 -6.40
CA GLU A 25 7.62 -28.70 -4.99
C GLU A 25 8.95 -27.94 -4.83
N VAL A 26 10.02 -28.41 -5.50
CA VAL A 26 11.31 -27.72 -5.50
C VAL A 26 11.19 -26.34 -6.13
N VAL A 27 10.51 -26.22 -7.27
CA VAL A 27 10.26 -24.93 -7.91
C VAL A 27 9.42 -24.03 -7.00
N GLU A 28 8.38 -24.54 -6.35
CA GLU A 28 7.56 -23.78 -5.39
C GLU A 28 8.42 -23.25 -4.22
N ARG A 29 9.31 -24.08 -3.67
CA ARG A 29 10.26 -23.70 -2.61
C ARG A 29 11.26 -22.65 -3.10
N VAL A 30 11.78 -22.76 -4.32
CA VAL A 30 12.71 -21.77 -4.89
C VAL A 30 11.99 -20.44 -5.14
N LEU A 31 10.78 -20.48 -5.69
CA LEU A 31 9.96 -19.30 -5.96
C LEU A 31 9.61 -18.54 -4.68
N MET A 32 9.49 -19.22 -3.52
CA MET A 32 9.30 -18.57 -2.22
C MET A 32 10.45 -17.63 -1.81
N PHE A 33 11.62 -17.74 -2.43
CA PHE A 33 12.76 -16.84 -2.14
C PHE A 33 12.97 -15.77 -3.20
N ILE A 34 12.13 -15.72 -4.24
CA ILE A 34 12.28 -14.79 -5.35
C ILE A 34 11.39 -13.56 -5.14
N PRO A 35 11.91 -12.32 -5.33
CA PRO A 35 11.10 -11.11 -5.23
C PRO A 35 9.91 -11.10 -6.19
N THR A 36 8.81 -10.44 -5.81
CA THR A 36 7.56 -10.40 -6.60
C THR A 36 7.77 -9.99 -8.05
N LYS A 37 8.58 -8.96 -8.26
CA LYS A 37 8.81 -8.38 -9.58
C LYS A 37 9.41 -9.41 -10.52
N SER A 38 10.32 -10.22 -10.00
CA SER A 38 10.91 -11.36 -10.70
C SER A 38 9.90 -12.50 -10.87
N LEU A 39 9.05 -12.78 -9.87
CA LEU A 39 7.96 -13.78 -9.97
C LEU A 39 6.94 -13.46 -11.08
N LEU A 40 6.64 -12.18 -11.30
CA LEU A 40 5.74 -11.73 -12.36
C LEU A 40 6.31 -11.97 -13.77
N GLN A 41 7.62 -12.06 -13.89
CA GLN A 41 8.32 -12.32 -15.15
C GLN A 41 8.59 -13.81 -15.39
N VAL A 42 8.18 -14.70 -14.49
CA VAL A 42 8.43 -16.15 -14.60
C VAL A 42 7.73 -16.73 -15.82
N ALA A 43 8.43 -17.65 -16.50
CA ALA A 43 7.97 -18.33 -17.71
C ALA A 43 6.55 -18.93 -17.57
N ARG A 44 5.82 -18.99 -18.70
CA ARG A 44 4.42 -19.46 -18.80
C ARG A 44 4.16 -20.78 -18.06
N LEU A 45 5.13 -21.69 -18.03
CA LEU A 45 5.04 -23.01 -17.41
C LEU A 45 4.79 -22.95 -15.90
N TRP A 46 5.44 -22.01 -15.20
CA TRP A 46 5.38 -21.92 -13.73
C TRP A 46 4.45 -20.83 -13.22
N ARG A 47 3.69 -20.19 -14.12
CA ARG A 47 2.75 -19.11 -13.79
C ARG A 47 1.75 -19.48 -12.70
N ASN A 48 1.30 -20.74 -12.65
CA ASN A 48 0.35 -21.19 -11.62
C ASN A 48 1.02 -21.40 -10.26
N CYS A 49 2.27 -21.88 -10.24
CA CYS A 49 3.05 -22.06 -9.03
C CYS A 49 3.48 -20.70 -8.46
N ALA A 50 4.00 -19.80 -9.32
CA ALA A 50 4.27 -18.41 -8.95
C ALA A 50 3.03 -17.71 -8.39
N ARG A 51 1.85 -17.88 -9.01
CA ARG A 51 0.59 -17.34 -8.46
C ARG A 51 0.22 -17.90 -7.09
N ARG A 52 0.50 -19.18 -6.80
CA ARG A 52 0.26 -19.77 -5.47
C ARG A 52 1.22 -19.21 -4.42
N VAL A 53 2.51 -19.14 -4.75
CA VAL A 53 3.54 -18.51 -3.89
C VAL A 53 3.19 -17.06 -3.58
N LEU A 54 2.74 -16.30 -4.58
CA LEU A 54 2.28 -14.91 -4.40
C LEU A 54 1.03 -14.81 -3.53
N ARG A 55 0.19 -15.84 -3.43
CA ARG A 55 -0.95 -15.84 -2.49
C ARG A 55 -0.52 -16.17 -1.07
N THR A 56 0.47 -17.03 -0.89
CA THR A 56 0.96 -17.42 0.44
C THR A 56 1.85 -16.37 1.09
N GLN A 57 2.46 -15.48 0.31
CA GLN A 57 3.36 -14.42 0.81
C GLN A 57 2.66 -13.12 1.24
N GLN A 58 1.35 -13.16 1.52
CA GLN A 58 0.46 -12.02 1.87
C GLN A 58 0.68 -11.39 3.23
N HIS A 59 1.90 -10.91 3.46
CA HIS A 59 2.27 -10.15 4.65
C HIS A 59 2.20 -8.64 4.40
N LEU A 60 1.63 -7.94 5.38
CA LEU A 60 1.72 -6.49 5.49
C LEU A 60 3.19 -6.10 5.60
N THR A 61 3.64 -5.19 4.75
CA THR A 61 5.03 -4.68 4.76
C THR A 61 5.00 -3.19 5.06
N TRP A 62 5.96 -2.72 5.85
CA TRP A 62 6.14 -1.29 6.09
C TRP A 62 7.59 -0.90 5.86
N VAL A 63 7.79 0.36 5.50
CA VAL A 63 9.11 0.96 5.33
C VAL A 63 9.12 2.24 6.13
N SER A 64 10.13 2.40 6.98
CA SER A 64 10.46 3.65 7.64
C SER A 64 11.84 4.12 7.20
N ALA A 65 12.00 5.43 7.05
CA ALA A 65 13.31 6.03 6.91
C ALA A 65 13.37 7.41 7.57
N SER A 66 14.57 7.76 8.01
CA SER A 66 14.91 9.07 8.56
C SER A 66 16.34 9.40 8.17
N GLY A 67 16.60 10.64 7.78
CA GLY A 67 17.96 11.10 7.52
C GLY A 67 18.02 12.21 6.48
N PRO A 68 19.11 12.98 6.45
CA PRO A 68 19.27 14.08 5.51
C PRO A 68 19.26 13.57 4.06
N SER A 69 18.53 14.24 3.18
CA SER A 69 18.63 14.04 1.74
C SER A 69 20.03 14.44 1.27
N THR A 70 20.65 13.58 0.45
CA THR A 70 21.90 13.89 -0.26
C THR A 70 21.65 14.37 -1.69
N THR A 71 20.38 14.43 -2.09
CA THR A 71 19.85 14.80 -3.41
C THR A 71 18.71 15.82 -3.24
N GLU A 72 18.20 16.41 -4.33
CA GLU A 72 17.00 17.27 -4.29
C GLU A 72 15.69 16.53 -3.90
N LEU A 73 15.78 15.22 -3.65
CA LEU A 73 14.66 14.33 -3.37
C LEU A 73 14.65 13.93 -1.89
N HIS A 74 13.44 13.81 -1.31
CA HIS A 74 13.27 13.33 0.06
C HIS A 74 13.91 11.95 0.25
N SER A 75 14.77 11.81 1.26
CA SER A 75 15.55 10.59 1.53
C SER A 75 14.69 9.33 1.67
N PHE A 76 13.43 9.49 2.07
CA PHE A 76 12.46 8.40 2.15
C PHE A 76 12.11 7.79 0.79
N CYS A 77 12.03 8.57 -0.29
CA CYS A 77 11.58 8.08 -1.60
C CYS A 77 12.59 7.12 -2.24
N SER A 78 13.89 7.38 -2.08
CA SER A 78 14.94 6.48 -2.57
C SER A 78 14.96 5.16 -1.78
N ILE A 79 14.86 5.25 -0.45
CA ILE A 79 14.78 4.07 0.42
C ILE A 79 13.51 3.27 0.14
N LEU A 80 12.38 3.95 -0.09
CA LEU A 80 11.13 3.32 -0.48
C LEU A 80 11.28 2.57 -1.82
N ALA A 81 11.93 3.17 -2.82
CA ALA A 81 12.17 2.51 -4.10
C ALA A 81 13.01 1.23 -3.94
N GLU A 82 14.08 1.28 -3.13
CA GLU A 82 14.92 0.11 -2.85
C GLU A 82 14.17 -0.99 -2.08
N GLU A 83 13.38 -0.61 -1.08
CA GLU A 83 12.62 -1.55 -0.28
C GLU A 83 11.46 -2.17 -1.07
N VAL A 84 10.79 -1.40 -1.94
CA VAL A 84 9.72 -1.91 -2.82
C VAL A 84 10.22 -3.03 -3.74
N GLU A 85 11.46 -2.96 -4.22
CA GLU A 85 12.08 -4.06 -5.00
C GLU A 85 12.27 -5.34 -4.18
N LYS A 86 12.39 -5.22 -2.84
CA LYS A 86 12.54 -6.35 -1.90
C LYS A 86 11.19 -6.90 -1.42
N VAL A 87 10.10 -6.15 -1.57
CA VAL A 87 8.78 -6.61 -1.13
C VAL A 87 8.33 -7.79 -1.99
N PHE A 88 7.92 -8.87 -1.32
CA PHE A 88 7.44 -10.12 -1.91
C PHE A 88 5.99 -10.06 -2.40
N LEU A 89 5.33 -8.90 -2.24
CA LEU A 89 4.07 -8.59 -2.89
C LEU A 89 3.94 -7.15 -3.40
N LEU A 90 3.32 -7.04 -4.57
CA LEU A 90 2.90 -5.76 -5.10
C LEU A 90 1.77 -5.19 -4.23
N PRO A 91 1.96 -4.02 -3.60
CA PRO A 91 0.90 -3.38 -2.85
C PRO A 91 -0.25 -3.00 -3.78
N LYS A 92 -1.47 -3.22 -3.31
CA LYS A 92 -2.67 -2.67 -3.94
C LYS A 92 -3.00 -1.30 -3.39
N THR A 93 -2.69 -1.07 -2.11
CA THR A 93 -2.87 0.22 -1.47
C THR A 93 -1.61 0.58 -0.67
N VAL A 94 -1.19 1.83 -0.78
CA VAL A 94 -0.05 2.38 -0.02
C VAL A 94 -0.55 3.57 0.78
N LEU A 95 -0.38 3.50 2.09
CA LEU A 95 -0.57 4.64 2.98
C LEU A 95 0.80 5.18 3.35
N MET A 96 1.11 6.39 2.93
CA MET A 96 2.39 7.03 3.17
C MET A 96 2.21 8.27 4.04
N MET A 97 3.04 8.40 5.06
CA MET A 97 3.15 9.56 5.93
C MET A 97 4.57 10.07 5.84
N VAL A 98 4.73 11.35 5.54
CA VAL A 98 6.04 12.00 5.49
C VAL A 98 5.96 13.30 6.27
N ASP A 99 7.11 13.70 6.77
CA ASP A 99 7.26 14.98 7.43
C ASP A 99 6.80 16.13 6.52
N CYS A 100 6.26 17.20 7.09
CA CYS A 100 5.73 18.31 6.31
C CYS A 100 6.84 19.07 5.55
N GLU A 101 8.05 19.15 6.09
CA GLU A 101 9.16 19.87 5.45
C GLU A 101 9.64 19.15 4.16
N ALA A 102 9.54 17.83 4.15
CA ALA A 102 9.89 16.93 3.04
C ALA A 102 9.23 17.21 1.69
N LEU A 103 7.95 17.60 1.72
CA LEU A 103 7.11 17.80 0.54
C LEU A 103 7.03 19.28 0.15
N THR A 104 7.63 20.16 0.95
CA THR A 104 7.52 21.61 0.77
C THR A 104 8.50 22.14 -0.27
N GLY A 105 8.31 21.69 -1.51
CA GLY A 105 8.49 22.60 -2.64
C GLY A 105 7.44 23.73 -2.62
N GLN A 106 6.25 23.51 -2.02
CA GLN A 106 5.24 24.56 -1.85
C GLN A 106 4.07 24.16 -0.93
N ALA A 107 4.16 24.39 0.39
CA ALA A 107 3.04 24.74 1.26
C ALA A 107 3.43 24.65 2.75
N TYR A 108 3.93 25.74 3.34
CA TYR A 108 3.42 26.30 4.60
C TYR A 108 4.16 27.62 4.89
N CYS A 109 3.90 28.63 4.06
CA CYS A 109 4.07 30.01 4.54
C CYS A 109 2.86 30.33 5.40
N TYR A 110 3.08 30.45 6.71
CA TYR A 110 2.29 31.39 7.51
C TYR A 110 2.25 32.71 6.74
N GLU A 111 1.05 33.24 6.49
CA GLU A 111 0.78 34.34 5.58
C GLU A 111 1.88 35.43 5.55
N GLN A 112 2.68 35.47 4.48
CA GLN A 112 3.27 36.71 3.96
C GLN A 112 3.85 36.49 2.56
N SER A 113 3.39 37.32 1.62
CA SER A 113 3.81 37.45 0.22
C SER A 113 3.15 36.53 -0.82
N LYS A 114 2.22 37.13 -1.57
CA LYS A 114 1.77 36.66 -2.88
C LYS A 114 2.83 37.00 -3.93
N ALA A 115 3.81 36.13 -4.15
CA ALA A 115 4.58 36.08 -5.39
C ALA A 115 5.32 34.75 -5.49
N LYS A 116 5.28 34.13 -6.68
CA LYS A 116 5.91 32.83 -7.03
C LYS A 116 5.15 31.60 -6.52
N LYS A 117 4.09 31.23 -7.26
CA LYS A 117 3.71 29.82 -7.41
C LYS A 117 4.82 29.14 -8.23
N SER A 118 5.76 28.46 -7.56
CA SER A 118 6.70 27.55 -8.18
C SER A 118 5.98 26.27 -8.63
N ARG A 119 6.43 25.72 -9.75
CA ARG A 119 5.90 24.57 -10.49
C ARG A 119 6.40 23.23 -9.91
N GLN A 120 6.69 23.15 -8.62
CA GLN A 120 7.61 22.13 -8.06
C GLN A 120 6.96 21.14 -7.08
N CYS A 121 5.64 20.95 -7.14
CA CYS A 121 4.94 19.83 -6.46
C CYS A 121 4.69 18.65 -7.43
N MET A 122 5.06 18.81 -8.70
CA MET A 122 4.81 17.82 -9.75
C MET A 122 5.81 16.65 -9.73
N SER A 123 7.02 16.84 -9.15
CA SER A 123 8.09 15.82 -9.18
C SER A 123 7.87 14.64 -8.24
N THR A 124 7.46 14.87 -6.98
CA THR A 124 7.34 13.76 -6.00
C THR A 124 6.18 12.82 -6.31
N ALA A 125 5.05 13.34 -6.79
CA ALA A 125 3.88 12.54 -7.16
C ALA A 125 4.13 11.66 -8.40
N GLU A 126 4.81 12.20 -9.42
CA GLU A 126 5.17 11.46 -10.63
C GLU A 126 6.22 10.38 -10.36
N GLU A 127 7.16 10.63 -9.46
CA GLU A 127 8.15 9.61 -9.05
C GLU A 127 7.54 8.52 -8.17
N LEU A 128 6.60 8.84 -7.27
CA LEU A 128 5.84 7.83 -6.52
C LEU A 128 5.03 6.92 -7.45
N ASN A 129 4.53 7.48 -8.57
CA ASN A 129 3.89 6.68 -9.62
C ASN A 129 4.86 5.71 -10.32
N GLN A 130 6.16 6.00 -10.33
CA GLN A 130 7.19 5.10 -10.90
C GLN A 130 7.63 4.01 -9.91
N ILE A 131 7.57 4.28 -8.61
CA ILE A 131 7.93 3.33 -7.56
C ILE A 131 6.93 2.17 -7.49
N PHE A 132 5.64 2.46 -7.58
CA PHE A 132 4.58 1.45 -7.39
C PHE A 132 3.97 0.97 -8.71
N PRO A 133 3.48 -0.29 -8.76
CA PRO A 133 2.85 -0.84 -9.95
C PRO A 133 1.60 -0.04 -10.38
N LYS A 134 1.28 -0.13 -11.68
CA LYS A 134 0.04 0.40 -12.24
C LYS A 134 -1.17 -0.26 -11.55
N GLY A 135 -2.12 0.54 -11.09
CA GLY A 135 -3.31 0.08 -10.35
C GLY A 135 -3.15 0.03 -8.82
N CYS A 136 -1.98 0.42 -8.28
CA CYS A 136 -1.80 0.67 -6.84
C CYS A 136 -2.42 2.01 -6.41
N ASP A 137 -3.28 2.01 -5.40
CA ASP A 137 -3.87 3.22 -4.81
C ASP A 137 -2.90 3.81 -3.78
N ILE A 138 -2.39 5.02 -4.03
CA ILE A 138 -1.42 5.69 -3.15
C ILE A 138 -2.11 6.85 -2.44
N VAL A 139 -2.08 6.82 -1.10
CA VAL A 139 -2.57 7.88 -0.23
C VAL A 139 -1.40 8.44 0.56
N GLY A 140 -0.99 9.66 0.23
CA GLY A 140 0.08 10.39 0.90
C GLY A 140 -0.46 11.42 1.90
N ILE A 141 0.20 11.52 3.04
CA ILE A 141 -0.12 12.42 4.14
C ILE A 141 1.15 13.19 4.51
N ALA A 142 1.01 14.50 4.63
CA ALA A 142 2.03 15.38 5.19
C ALA A 142 1.64 15.70 6.64
N THR A 143 2.52 15.38 7.59
CA THR A 143 2.30 15.66 9.01
C THR A 143 3.64 15.80 9.75
N PRO A 144 3.78 16.74 10.69
CA PRO A 144 4.95 16.79 11.56
C PRO A 144 4.92 15.63 12.59
N GLY A 145 6.08 15.37 13.21
CA GLY A 145 6.19 14.47 14.37
C GLY A 145 6.03 13.00 14.00
N ILE A 146 6.80 12.53 13.02
CA ILE A 146 6.72 11.15 12.54
C ILE A 146 7.37 10.21 13.56
N VAL A 147 6.59 9.24 14.05
CA VAL A 147 7.08 8.15 14.91
C VAL A 147 7.39 6.92 14.04
N LEU A 148 8.66 6.54 13.98
CA LEU A 148 9.13 5.42 13.17
C LEU A 148 9.36 4.18 14.01
N THR A 149 8.80 3.06 13.57
CA THR A 149 9.28 1.73 13.95
C THR A 149 10.30 1.30 12.89
N PRO A 150 11.58 1.05 13.25
CA PRO A 150 12.61 0.68 12.27
C PRO A 150 12.21 -0.55 11.44
N THR A 151 12.37 -0.47 10.12
CA THR A 151 12.11 -1.59 9.19
C THR A 151 12.89 -2.84 9.63
N GLY A 152 12.21 -3.98 9.71
CA GLY A 152 12.82 -5.28 10.05
C GLY A 152 13.10 -5.51 11.54
N SER A 153 12.84 -4.55 12.42
CA SER A 153 12.96 -4.74 13.87
C SER A 153 11.59 -4.97 14.51
N TRP A 154 11.31 -6.22 14.89
CA TRP A 154 10.10 -6.57 15.67
C TRP A 154 10.21 -6.22 17.16
N THR A 155 11.42 -5.88 17.63
CA THR A 155 11.75 -5.65 19.04
C THR A 155 12.24 -4.24 19.33
N GLY A 156 12.46 -3.42 18.31
CA GLY A 156 12.92 -2.05 18.46
C GLY A 156 11.80 -1.14 18.99
N ALA A 157 12.13 -0.30 19.97
CA ALA A 157 11.21 0.73 20.41
C ALA A 157 10.95 1.74 19.28
N PRO A 158 9.70 2.20 19.10
CA PRO A 158 9.40 3.31 18.20
C PRO A 158 10.23 4.55 18.56
N LYS A 159 10.73 5.25 17.55
CA LYS A 159 11.50 6.49 17.71
C LYS A 159 10.74 7.66 17.10
N GLU A 160 10.52 8.69 17.88
CA GLU A 160 9.90 9.93 17.42
C GLU A 160 10.96 10.83 16.78
N TYR A 161 10.66 11.32 15.57
CA TYR A 161 11.47 12.30 14.86
C TYR A 161 10.66 13.59 14.77
N GLN A 162 11.04 14.57 15.59
CA GLN A 162 10.41 15.90 15.62
C GLN A 162 11.01 16.86 14.60
N GLU A 163 12.27 16.66 14.22
CA GLU A 163 13.00 17.51 13.27
C GLU A 163 13.72 16.64 12.23
N GLY A 164 13.72 17.10 10.98
CA GLY A 164 14.40 16.47 9.85
C GLY A 164 13.53 15.54 9.00
N GLU A 165 14.06 15.17 7.84
CA GLU A 165 13.38 14.31 6.87
C GLU A 165 13.09 12.91 7.46
N ALA A 166 11.81 12.63 7.67
CA ALA A 166 11.31 11.34 8.14
C ALA A 166 10.09 10.92 7.35
N GLY A 167 9.96 9.62 7.13
CA GLY A 167 8.84 9.06 6.40
C GLY A 167 8.55 7.61 6.76
N PHE A 168 7.30 7.24 6.58
CA PHE A 168 6.79 5.91 6.80
C PHE A 168 5.75 5.55 5.74
N ALA A 169 5.80 4.33 5.22
CA ALA A 169 4.81 3.81 4.31
C ALA A 169 4.36 2.41 4.74
N VAL A 170 3.05 2.19 4.76
CA VAL A 170 2.43 0.88 4.88
C VAL A 170 1.99 0.43 3.50
N MET A 171 2.47 -0.75 3.10
CA MET A 171 2.16 -1.41 1.85
C MET A 171 1.18 -2.55 2.11
N LEU A 172 -0.05 -2.38 1.62
CA LEU A 172 -1.14 -3.31 1.83
C LEU A 172 -1.34 -4.13 0.55
N PRO A 173 -1.05 -5.44 0.57
CA PRO A 173 -1.31 -6.31 -0.57
C PRO A 173 -2.82 -6.56 -0.75
N ASN A 174 -3.19 -7.18 -1.87
CA ASN A 174 -4.55 -7.64 -2.08
C ASN A 174 -4.83 -8.92 -1.28
N THR A 175 -5.12 -8.77 0.01
CA THR A 175 -5.40 -9.89 0.92
C THR A 175 -6.79 -10.47 0.70
N ASP A 176 -6.89 -11.79 0.60
CA ASP A 176 -8.18 -12.48 0.45
C ASP A 176 -9.11 -12.18 1.64
N GLY A 177 -10.35 -11.78 1.34
CA GLY A 177 -11.33 -11.36 2.35
C GLY A 177 -11.14 -9.94 2.90
N VAL A 178 -10.08 -9.22 2.49
CA VAL A 178 -9.85 -7.83 2.89
C VAL A 178 -10.08 -6.91 1.69
N HIS A 179 -11.07 -6.02 1.83
CA HIS A 179 -11.38 -5.01 0.82
C HIS A 179 -11.03 -3.62 1.35
N ILE A 180 -10.07 -2.98 0.70
CA ILE A 180 -9.63 -1.62 1.02
C ILE A 180 -10.17 -0.71 -0.06
N LYS A 181 -10.85 0.37 0.33
CA LYS A 181 -11.40 1.37 -0.57
C LYS A 181 -10.96 2.77 -0.13
N PRO A 182 -10.09 3.45 -0.90
CA PRO A 182 -9.76 4.84 -0.61
C PRO A 182 -10.98 5.73 -0.87
N PHE A 183 -11.11 6.80 -0.10
CA PHE A 183 -12.14 7.81 -0.31
C PHE A 183 -11.58 9.21 -0.03
N HIS A 184 -12.16 10.21 -0.67
CA HIS A 184 -11.82 11.61 -0.45
C HIS A 184 -13.08 12.46 -0.52
N PHE A 185 -13.36 13.19 0.57
CA PHE A 185 -14.49 14.10 0.64
C PHE A 185 -14.01 15.52 0.83
N CYS A 186 -14.66 16.43 0.11
CA CYS A 186 -14.60 17.86 0.36
C CYS A 186 -16.02 18.42 0.36
N LYS A 187 -16.17 19.71 0.69
CA LYS A 187 -17.48 20.39 0.71
C LYS A 187 -18.32 20.20 -0.57
N LYS A 188 -17.66 20.00 -1.73
CA LYS A 188 -18.34 19.82 -3.02
C LYS A 188 -18.71 18.37 -3.33
N THR A 189 -18.09 17.40 -2.68
CA THR A 189 -18.20 15.96 -3.02
C THR A 189 -18.89 15.13 -1.95
N ILE A 190 -19.17 15.71 -0.78
CA ILE A 190 -19.87 15.02 0.31
C ILE A 190 -21.37 14.92 0.03
N SER A 191 -21.86 13.70 -0.19
CA SER A 191 -23.28 13.36 -0.30
C SER A 191 -23.53 11.96 0.25
N LEU A 192 -24.78 11.64 0.59
CA LEU A 192 -25.14 10.29 1.05
C LEU A 192 -24.78 9.22 0.01
N SER A 193 -24.96 9.51 -1.28
CA SER A 193 -24.59 8.58 -2.35
C SER A 193 -23.09 8.36 -2.42
N ALA A 194 -22.28 9.41 -2.25
CA ALA A 194 -20.82 9.30 -2.25
C ALA A 194 -20.31 8.55 -1.00
N MET A 195 -20.96 8.73 0.16
CA MET A 195 -20.65 7.95 1.38
C MET A 195 -21.01 6.47 1.22
N LYS A 196 -22.14 6.17 0.58
CA LYS A 196 -22.55 4.80 0.25
C LYS A 196 -21.59 4.17 -0.76
N GLU A 197 -21.18 4.92 -1.78
CA GLU A 197 -20.18 4.47 -2.74
C GLU A 197 -18.85 4.18 -2.04
N ALA A 198 -18.39 5.04 -1.14
CA ALA A 198 -17.20 4.81 -0.33
C ALA A 198 -17.33 3.63 0.65
N GLY A 199 -18.53 3.05 0.80
CA GLY A 199 -18.79 1.93 1.70
C GLY A 199 -18.86 2.32 3.17
N LEU A 200 -19.09 3.61 3.47
CA LEU A 200 -19.25 4.13 4.84
C LEU A 200 -20.69 4.00 5.35
N VAL A 201 -21.66 3.78 4.46
CA VAL A 201 -23.08 3.66 4.77
C VAL A 201 -23.63 2.36 4.17
N ASP A 202 -24.56 1.72 4.86
CA ASP A 202 -25.19 0.45 4.45
C ASP A 202 -24.19 -0.69 4.19
N ASN A 203 -23.03 -0.67 4.86
CA ASN A 203 -21.98 -1.66 4.69
C ASN A 203 -21.82 -2.52 5.96
N PRO A 204 -22.47 -3.70 6.04
CA PRO A 204 -22.38 -4.56 7.21
C PRO A 204 -20.99 -5.19 7.39
N GLU A 205 -20.16 -5.21 6.34
CA GLU A 205 -18.79 -5.73 6.37
C GLU A 205 -17.75 -4.67 6.73
N LEU A 206 -18.15 -3.42 6.98
CA LEU A 206 -17.22 -2.36 7.38
C LEU A 206 -16.61 -2.66 8.75
N ARG A 207 -15.29 -2.91 8.79
CA ARG A 207 -14.56 -3.22 10.02
C ARG A 207 -13.70 -2.07 10.53
N VAL A 208 -13.05 -1.32 9.64
CA VAL A 208 -12.11 -0.26 10.01
C VAL A 208 -12.28 0.92 9.05
N VAL A 209 -12.30 2.13 9.62
CA VAL A 209 -12.25 3.40 8.88
C VAL A 209 -11.04 4.17 9.40
N VAL A 210 -10.06 4.40 8.52
CA VAL A 210 -8.93 5.29 8.81
C VAL A 210 -9.16 6.59 8.08
N MET A 211 -9.34 7.70 8.81
CA MET A 211 -9.70 9.00 8.25
C MET A 211 -8.74 10.10 8.71
N PHE A 212 -8.14 10.78 7.74
CA PHE A 212 -7.28 11.94 7.99
C PHE A 212 -7.99 13.20 7.53
N ILE A 213 -8.03 14.19 8.41
CA ILE A 213 -8.75 15.43 8.21
C ILE A 213 -7.72 16.55 8.08
N TYR A 214 -7.78 17.28 6.98
CA TYR A 214 -6.90 18.40 6.70
C TYR A 214 -7.75 19.66 6.49
N GLU A 215 -7.15 20.83 6.66
CA GLU A 215 -7.85 22.14 6.60
C GLU A 215 -9.04 22.29 7.56
N ALA A 216 -9.03 21.57 8.70
CA ALA A 216 -10.14 21.56 9.66
C ALA A 216 -10.41 22.93 10.32
N TYR A 217 -9.44 23.85 10.27
CA TYR A 217 -9.57 25.23 10.76
C TYR A 217 -10.55 26.08 9.92
N LYS A 218 -10.93 25.63 8.72
CA LYS A 218 -11.89 26.34 7.88
C LYS A 218 -13.30 26.31 8.49
N SER A 219 -14.05 27.38 8.26
CA SER A 219 -15.41 27.51 8.77
C SER A 219 -16.30 26.37 8.28
N GLY A 220 -17.00 25.73 9.22
CA GLY A 220 -17.84 24.56 8.96
C GLY A 220 -17.14 23.21 9.03
N GLY A 221 -15.84 23.15 9.38
CA GLY A 221 -15.09 21.90 9.57
C GLY A 221 -15.74 20.93 10.57
N ALA A 222 -16.18 21.44 11.73
CA ALA A 222 -16.89 20.62 12.73
C ALA A 222 -18.18 20.01 12.17
N ARG A 223 -18.98 20.81 11.46
CA ARG A 223 -20.22 20.32 10.82
C ARG A 223 -19.92 19.27 9.74
N PHE A 224 -18.89 19.50 8.94
CA PHE A 224 -18.45 18.54 7.91
C PHE A 224 -18.01 17.21 8.53
N LEU A 225 -17.25 17.27 9.63
CA LEU A 225 -16.83 16.08 10.35
C LEU A 225 -18.03 15.33 10.94
N SER A 226 -18.97 16.04 11.57
CA SER A 226 -20.20 15.42 12.08
C SER A 226 -20.99 14.70 10.97
N GLN A 227 -21.07 15.27 9.77
CA GLN A 227 -21.76 14.63 8.64
C GLN A 227 -21.14 13.28 8.23
N ILE A 228 -19.81 13.12 8.40
CA ILE A 228 -19.12 11.87 8.08
C ILE A 228 -19.20 10.86 9.23
N LEU A 229 -19.09 11.34 10.47
CA LEU A 229 -19.07 10.48 11.66
C LEU A 229 -20.47 10.00 12.09
N GLU A 230 -21.51 10.78 11.84
CA GLU A 230 -22.89 10.45 12.25
C GLU A 230 -23.35 9.09 11.68
N PRO A 231 -23.19 8.78 10.37
CA PRO A 231 -23.52 7.46 9.85
C PRO A 231 -22.68 6.32 10.45
N LEU A 232 -21.43 6.60 10.83
CA LEU A 232 -20.50 5.62 11.38
C LEU A 232 -20.75 5.33 12.87
N THR A 233 -21.47 6.21 13.57
CA THR A 233 -21.75 6.08 15.01
C THR A 233 -22.54 4.82 15.34
N ASN A 234 -23.40 4.37 14.43
CA ASN A 234 -24.18 3.13 14.58
C ASN A 234 -23.48 1.90 13.98
N SER A 235 -22.30 2.09 13.38
CA SER A 235 -21.51 1.00 12.81
C SER A 235 -20.69 0.30 13.90
N LYS A 236 -20.32 -0.96 13.65
CA LYS A 236 -19.35 -1.69 14.50
C LYS A 236 -17.90 -1.45 14.06
N ALA A 237 -17.67 -0.47 13.18
CA ALA A 237 -16.36 -0.22 12.62
C ALA A 237 -15.46 0.49 13.64
N LEU A 238 -14.20 0.10 13.68
CA LEU A 238 -13.15 0.85 14.37
C LEU A 238 -12.83 2.10 13.57
N ILE A 239 -12.96 3.27 14.18
CA ILE A 239 -12.61 4.55 13.55
C ILE A 239 -11.27 5.01 14.12
N ALA A 240 -10.29 5.25 13.24
CA ALA A 240 -8.96 5.74 13.59
C ALA A 240 -8.56 6.89 12.65
N GLY A 241 -7.54 7.65 13.05
CA GLY A 241 -6.97 8.74 12.27
C GLY A 241 -6.84 10.02 13.07
N GLY A 242 -6.73 11.15 12.39
CA GLY A 242 -6.42 12.41 13.05
C GLY A 242 -6.39 13.62 12.12
N LEU A 243 -6.07 14.76 12.71
CA LEU A 243 -5.79 15.99 11.99
C LEU A 243 -4.41 15.92 11.36
N VAL A 244 -4.28 16.33 10.10
CA VAL A 244 -3.01 16.35 9.36
C VAL A 244 -2.86 17.67 8.61
N GLU A 245 -1.63 18.03 8.26
CA GLU A 245 -1.34 19.28 7.56
C GLU A 245 -1.80 19.24 6.10
N GLY A 246 -1.57 18.09 5.43
CA GLY A 246 -1.91 17.95 4.03
C GLY A 246 -2.08 16.50 3.61
N VAL A 247 -2.74 16.33 2.47
CA VAL A 247 -2.89 15.04 1.79
C VAL A 247 -2.56 15.21 0.32
N PHE A 248 -2.02 14.17 -0.29
CA PHE A 248 -1.74 14.11 -1.72
C PHE A 248 -1.97 12.70 -2.21
N SER A 249 -2.55 12.59 -3.40
CA SER A 249 -2.58 11.36 -4.15
C SER A 249 -1.96 11.65 -5.51
N PRO A 250 -0.99 10.85 -5.95
CA PRO A 250 -0.41 11.06 -7.27
C PRO A 250 -1.49 10.87 -8.33
N HIS A 251 -1.63 11.88 -9.21
CA HIS A 251 -2.56 11.83 -10.32
C HIS A 251 -2.10 10.72 -11.28
N ARG A 252 -3.02 9.87 -11.74
CA ARG A 252 -2.71 8.87 -12.77
C ARG A 252 -3.53 9.17 -14.00
N ASP A 253 -2.85 9.56 -15.06
CA ASP A 253 -3.46 9.63 -16.38
C ASP A 253 -3.83 8.20 -16.80
N TRP A 254 -5.12 7.98 -17.09
CA TRP A 254 -5.68 6.70 -17.54
C TRP A 254 -5.40 6.47 -19.03
#